data_AF-A0A9P2ZUN1-F1
#
_entry.id   AF-A0A9P2ZUN1-F1
#
_cell.length_a   1.000
_cell.length_b   1.000
_cell.length_c   1.000
_cell.angle_alpha   90.00
_cell.angle_beta   90.00
_cell.angle_gamma   90.00
#
_symmetry.space_group_name_H-M   'P 1'
#
loop_
_entity.id
_entity.type
_entity.pdbx_description
1 polymer ?
#
loop_
_entity_poly.entity_id
_entity_poly.type
_entity_poly.pdbx_seq_one_letter_code
_entity_poly.pdbx_strand_id
1 'polypeptide(L)'
;MTAAAAAATAPQPEAGPSKRPLHHPTAPRPTPTTTRQPGSGYLHLAPSSHHARFSALSASYPLKLLAPTPLPSQPKHLGTCYTLAYGGGLVAGDLISLRVQVDRACGLVMLTQGSTKVFKHRPGIRPMSHHAVRASSSSDSGVTQQRLHVKLEPGSMLLLLPDSVSPFRGSRYSQAQRFALPGCRTASVLILDWVNSGRGYRPAGSSALSKTEEDEEIWSMDSYASVNEVLIGDKLVMRERMVLDNHPCDRPNDNLSASPGPSAPGHLAVAARLAPYHVYATVLILGPHLAPLISHLDHLADKTSQFQLPKSPGLTWAFSNTDDQGGVLRIAGVEVEDVQRWLRGVLDAGGLRDMVGDGLWTRMI
;
A
#
# COMPACT_ATOMS: atom_id res chain seq x y z
N MET A 1 86.58 83.46 -1.85
CA MET A 1 85.34 84.17 -1.47
C MET A 1 84.17 83.41 -2.07
N THR A 2 83.24 82.78 -1.38
CA THR A 2 82.99 82.50 0.04
C THR A 2 81.98 81.34 0.04
N ALA A 3 82.13 80.40 0.97
CA ALA A 3 81.34 79.17 1.07
C ALA A 3 79.97 79.36 1.74
N ALA A 4 79.02 78.45 1.50
CA ALA A 4 78.09 77.91 2.49
C ALA A 4 77.34 76.67 1.95
N ALA A 5 77.01 75.75 2.85
CA ALA A 5 76.63 74.35 2.62
C ALA A 5 75.15 74.04 2.98
N ALA A 6 74.81 72.74 2.87
CA ALA A 6 73.63 72.00 3.38
C ALA A 6 72.42 71.94 2.42
N ALA A 7 71.62 70.87 2.30
CA ALA A 7 71.52 69.58 2.99
C ALA A 7 70.85 68.53 2.05
N ALA A 8 71.07 67.24 2.33
CA ALA A 8 70.55 66.10 1.57
C ALA A 8 69.11 65.70 1.97
N THR A 9 68.32 65.20 1.01
CA THR A 9 67.07 64.45 1.25
C THR A 9 66.84 63.45 0.12
N ALA A 10 66.82 62.15 0.45
CA ALA A 10 66.22 61.06 -0.34
C ALA A 10 64.81 60.76 0.26
N PRO A 11 63.88 59.96 -0.32
CA PRO A 11 64.00 58.94 -1.38
C PRO A 11 62.79 58.90 -2.38
N GLN A 12 62.72 57.91 -3.28
CA GLN A 12 61.60 56.93 -3.45
C GLN A 12 61.71 56.15 -4.78
N PRO A 13 61.51 54.81 -4.79
CA PRO A 13 61.63 53.95 -5.97
C PRO A 13 60.29 53.76 -6.72
N GLU A 14 60.44 53.41 -8.00
CA GLU A 14 59.42 53.27 -9.05
C GLU A 14 58.27 52.28 -8.75
N ALA A 15 57.11 52.60 -9.33
CA ALA A 15 55.86 51.87 -9.23
C ALA A 15 55.87 50.54 -9.99
N GLY A 16 55.65 49.44 -9.28
CA GLY A 16 55.38 48.11 -9.85
C GLY A 16 53.94 47.94 -10.36
N PRO A 17 53.67 46.92 -11.20
CA PRO A 17 52.43 46.79 -11.95
C PRO A 17 51.21 46.38 -11.10
N SER A 18 50.07 46.94 -11.48
CA SER A 18 48.73 46.76 -10.90
C SER A 18 48.27 45.29 -10.88
N LYS A 19 47.93 44.78 -9.67
CA LYS A 19 47.37 43.44 -9.47
C LYS A 19 45.93 43.37 -10.03
N ARG A 20 45.65 42.37 -10.87
CA ARG A 20 44.28 42.02 -11.33
C ARG A 20 43.36 41.71 -10.14
N PRO A 21 42.08 42.11 -10.16
CA PRO A 21 41.12 41.72 -9.15
C PRO A 21 40.85 40.20 -9.21
N LEU A 22 40.90 39.56 -8.04
CA LEU A 22 40.57 38.15 -7.84
C LEU A 22 39.07 37.92 -8.15
N HIS A 23 38.78 37.03 -9.09
CA HIS A 23 37.41 36.53 -9.30
C HIS A 23 36.96 35.77 -8.03
N HIS A 24 36.02 36.33 -7.27
CA HIS A 24 35.28 35.57 -6.28
C HIS A 24 34.41 34.53 -7.00
N PRO A 25 34.49 33.24 -6.67
CA PRO A 25 33.56 32.26 -7.19
C PRO A 25 32.16 32.56 -6.64
N THR A 26 31.24 32.90 -7.54
CA THR A 26 29.82 33.06 -7.24
C THR A 26 29.30 31.74 -6.66
N ALA A 27 28.82 31.76 -5.41
CA ALA A 27 28.21 30.59 -4.80
C ALA A 27 27.06 30.08 -5.68
N PRO A 28 26.95 28.77 -5.95
CA PRO A 28 25.86 28.25 -6.75
C PRO A 28 24.53 28.57 -6.06
N ARG A 29 23.64 29.24 -6.81
CA ARG A 29 22.26 29.50 -6.41
C ARG A 29 21.64 28.16 -5.98
N PRO A 30 21.09 28.02 -4.76
CA PRO A 30 20.46 26.77 -4.36
C PRO A 30 19.33 26.48 -5.34
N THR A 31 19.49 25.40 -6.09
CA THR A 31 18.40 24.82 -6.86
C THR A 31 17.30 24.47 -5.86
N PRO A 32 16.02 24.76 -6.14
CA PRO A 32 14.94 24.31 -5.27
C PRO A 32 14.93 22.78 -5.31
N THR A 33 15.55 22.16 -4.30
CA THR A 33 15.32 20.75 -3.99
C THR A 33 13.87 20.66 -3.56
N THR A 34 12.99 20.27 -4.49
CA THR A 34 11.65 19.81 -4.13
C THR A 34 11.82 18.58 -3.25
N THR A 35 11.87 18.79 -1.93
CA THR A 35 11.87 17.74 -0.93
C THR A 35 10.53 17.05 -1.01
N ARG A 36 10.54 15.83 -1.54
CA ARG A 36 9.33 15.00 -1.60
C ARG A 36 8.88 14.68 -0.19
N GLN A 37 7.56 14.67 0.01
CA GLN A 37 7.00 14.30 1.30
C GLN A 37 7.38 12.86 1.65
N PRO A 38 7.74 12.57 2.91
CA PRO A 38 7.92 11.20 3.37
C PRO A 38 6.73 10.31 2.99
N GLY A 39 7.01 9.07 2.60
CA GLY A 39 6.02 8.08 2.17
C GLY A 39 5.37 8.35 0.80
N SER A 40 5.75 9.43 0.10
CA SER A 40 5.27 9.68 -1.26
C SER A 40 5.99 8.84 -2.32
N GLY A 41 5.26 8.43 -3.35
CA GLY A 41 5.80 7.71 -4.49
C GLY A 41 5.09 8.01 -5.80
N TYR A 42 5.81 7.84 -6.90
CA TYR A 42 5.30 7.94 -8.26
C TYR A 42 5.91 6.87 -9.15
N LEU A 43 5.05 6.18 -9.89
CA LEU A 43 5.39 5.17 -10.89
C LEU A 43 4.71 5.52 -12.20
N HIS A 44 5.44 5.45 -13.31
CA HIS A 44 4.90 5.60 -14.66
C HIS A 44 5.48 4.53 -15.57
N LEU A 45 4.63 3.61 -16.04
CA LEU A 45 4.98 2.58 -17.01
C LEU A 45 4.59 3.05 -18.42
N ALA A 46 5.56 3.04 -19.33
CA ALA A 46 5.42 3.50 -20.70
C ALA A 46 5.80 2.40 -21.71
N PRO A 47 5.23 2.41 -22.93
CA PRO A 47 5.60 1.48 -23.99
C PRO A 47 7.04 1.72 -24.47
N SER A 48 7.64 0.70 -25.07
CA SER A 48 9.01 0.71 -25.59
C SER A 48 9.16 -0.36 -26.67
N SER A 49 10.18 -0.25 -27.53
CA SER A 49 10.42 -1.16 -28.65
C SER A 49 10.73 -2.61 -28.24
N HIS A 50 11.24 -2.81 -27.02
CA HIS A 50 11.64 -4.13 -26.52
C HIS A 50 10.72 -4.63 -25.41
N HIS A 51 10.76 -3.98 -24.24
CA HIS A 51 9.89 -4.22 -23.10
C HIS A 51 9.41 -2.89 -22.55
N ALA A 52 8.16 -2.84 -22.07
CA ALA A 52 7.61 -1.71 -21.33
C ALA A 52 8.60 -1.26 -20.24
N ARG A 53 8.81 0.05 -20.13
CA ARG A 53 9.80 0.62 -19.20
C ARG A 53 9.14 1.56 -18.22
N PHE A 54 9.69 1.61 -17.02
CA PHE A 54 9.34 2.66 -16.07
C PHE A 54 9.99 3.98 -16.53
N SER A 55 9.19 4.89 -17.10
CA SER A 55 9.62 6.24 -17.49
C SER A 55 9.89 7.11 -16.26
N ALA A 56 9.18 6.83 -15.16
CA ALA A 56 9.44 7.34 -13.83
C ALA A 56 9.24 6.24 -12.79
N LEU A 57 10.17 6.14 -11.84
CA LEU A 57 10.05 5.28 -10.67
C LEU A 57 10.70 6.00 -9.50
N SER A 58 9.89 6.38 -8.51
CA SER A 58 10.37 7.29 -7.49
C SER A 58 9.61 7.09 -6.18
N ALA A 59 10.32 7.08 -5.06
CA ALA A 59 9.76 6.87 -3.74
C ALA A 59 10.57 7.62 -2.68
N SER A 60 9.91 7.96 -1.58
CA SER A 60 10.51 8.56 -0.40
C SER A 60 10.20 7.71 0.82
N TYR A 61 11.20 7.53 1.70
CA TYR A 61 11.05 6.78 2.95
C TYR A 61 9.77 7.18 3.70
N PRO A 62 9.00 6.22 4.25
CA PRO A 62 9.30 4.79 4.35
C PRO A 62 8.91 3.94 3.13
N LEU A 63 8.38 4.52 2.05
CA LEU A 63 8.04 3.78 0.83
C LEU A 63 9.30 3.41 0.04
N LYS A 64 9.33 2.17 -0.47
CA LYS A 64 10.30 1.70 -1.46
C LYS A 64 9.59 1.06 -2.64
N LEU A 65 10.09 1.32 -3.84
CA LEU A 65 9.64 0.67 -5.07
C LEU A 65 10.81 -0.09 -5.70
N LEU A 66 10.58 -1.35 -6.07
CA LEU A 66 11.56 -2.17 -6.79
C LEU A 66 10.95 -2.61 -8.12
N ALA A 67 11.66 -2.35 -9.22
CA ALA A 67 11.28 -2.81 -10.55
C ALA A 67 12.34 -3.80 -11.06
N PRO A 68 12.10 -5.12 -10.96
CA PRO A 68 13.04 -6.10 -11.48
C PRO A 68 13.12 -6.03 -13.02
N THR A 69 14.24 -6.52 -13.56
CA THR A 69 14.36 -6.76 -15.01
C THR A 69 13.30 -7.77 -15.46
N PRO A 70 12.66 -7.56 -16.63
CA PRO A 70 11.71 -8.52 -17.19
C PRO A 70 12.32 -9.92 -17.34
N LEU A 71 11.51 -10.94 -17.05
CA LEU A 71 11.91 -12.34 -17.20
C LEU A 71 11.77 -12.81 -18.66
N PRO A 72 12.51 -13.87 -19.09
CA PRO A 72 12.43 -14.35 -20.46
C PRO A 72 11.02 -14.74 -20.95
N SER A 73 10.18 -15.30 -20.07
CA SER A 73 8.79 -15.66 -20.38
C SER A 73 7.78 -14.54 -20.15
N GLN A 74 8.22 -13.37 -19.66
CA GLN A 74 7.34 -12.24 -19.38
C GLN A 74 6.97 -11.51 -20.68
N PRO A 75 5.67 -11.24 -20.94
CA PRO A 75 5.25 -10.47 -22.10
C PRO A 75 5.91 -9.10 -22.18
N LYS A 76 6.24 -8.68 -23.40
CA LYS A 76 6.95 -7.41 -23.66
C LYS A 76 6.22 -6.18 -23.16
N HIS A 77 4.89 -6.19 -23.17
CA HIS A 77 4.09 -5.05 -22.74
C HIS A 77 3.95 -4.95 -21.22
N LEU A 78 4.45 -5.94 -20.46
CA LEU A 78 4.21 -6.08 -19.03
C LEU A 78 5.43 -5.63 -18.21
N GLY A 79 5.21 -4.77 -17.22
CA GLY A 79 6.17 -4.37 -16.19
C GLY A 79 5.78 -4.91 -14.82
N THR A 80 6.77 -5.15 -13.96
CA THR A 80 6.55 -5.62 -12.58
C THR A 80 7.11 -4.62 -11.59
N CYS A 81 6.36 -4.32 -10.53
CA CYS A 81 6.83 -3.48 -9.43
C CYS A 81 6.46 -4.07 -8.08
N TYR A 82 7.44 -4.20 -7.19
CA TYR A 82 7.23 -4.49 -5.78
C TYR A 82 7.14 -3.19 -4.99
N THR A 83 6.09 -3.08 -4.18
CA THR A 83 5.88 -2.03 -3.20
C THR A 83 6.28 -2.53 -1.81
N LEU A 84 7.08 -1.77 -1.08
CA LEU A 84 7.59 -2.17 0.23
C LEU A 84 7.55 -0.99 1.21
N ALA A 85 7.36 -1.31 2.49
CA ALA A 85 7.60 -0.40 3.61
C ALA A 85 8.95 -0.74 4.26
N TYR A 86 9.82 0.26 4.42
CA TYR A 86 11.05 0.12 5.19
C TYR A 86 10.74 -0.21 6.66
N GLY A 87 11.49 -1.15 7.25
CA GLY A 87 11.36 -1.49 8.68
C GLY A 87 10.47 -2.71 8.99
N GLY A 88 10.02 -3.44 7.96
CA GLY A 88 9.26 -4.69 8.14
C GLY A 88 7.79 -4.49 8.49
N GLY A 89 7.26 -3.28 8.28
CA GLY A 89 5.86 -2.93 8.48
C GLY A 89 5.67 -1.42 8.59
N LEU A 90 4.42 -1.00 8.76
CA LEU A 90 4.01 0.38 8.95
C LEU A 90 3.85 0.68 10.44
N VAL A 91 4.36 1.82 10.89
CA VAL A 91 4.23 2.28 12.27
C VAL A 91 3.19 3.40 12.39
N ALA A 92 2.78 3.67 13.63
CA ALA A 92 1.76 4.66 13.91
C ALA A 92 2.13 6.05 13.35
N GLY A 93 1.20 6.64 12.60
CA GLY A 93 1.39 7.94 11.95
C GLY A 93 2.06 7.88 10.58
N ASP A 94 2.53 6.71 10.11
CA ASP A 94 3.01 6.57 8.73
C ASP A 94 1.91 6.94 7.73
N LEU A 95 2.29 7.71 6.71
CA LEU A 95 1.44 8.08 5.59
C LEU A 95 2.13 7.68 4.28
N ILE A 96 1.64 6.62 3.66
CA ILE A 96 2.06 6.19 2.32
C ILE A 96 1.11 6.77 1.28
N SER A 97 1.65 7.39 0.24
CA SER A 97 0.87 7.92 -0.89
C SER A 97 1.55 7.64 -2.21
N LEU A 98 1.07 6.62 -2.92
CA LEU A 98 1.59 6.18 -4.21
C LEU A 98 0.65 6.56 -5.36
N ARG A 99 1.23 7.20 -6.38
CA ARG A 99 0.56 7.47 -7.66
C ARG A 99 1.17 6.59 -8.76
N VAL A 100 0.32 6.03 -9.60
CA VAL A 100 0.70 5.09 -10.66
C VAL A 100 0.03 5.50 -11.95
N GLN A 101 0.80 5.55 -13.03
CA GLN A 101 0.29 5.72 -14.40
C GLN A 101 0.74 4.55 -15.27
N VAL A 102 -0.20 3.95 -15.99
CA VAL A 102 0.07 2.90 -16.97
C VAL A 102 -0.41 3.38 -18.34
N ASP A 103 0.54 3.55 -19.26
CA ASP A 103 0.24 4.03 -20.61
C ASP A 103 -0.45 2.96 -21.46
N ARG A 104 -0.91 3.39 -22.64
CA ARG A 104 -1.71 2.58 -23.58
C ARG A 104 -1.04 1.25 -23.87
N ALA A 105 -1.86 0.20 -23.92
CA ALA A 105 -1.44 -1.16 -24.25
C ALA A 105 -0.29 -1.72 -23.38
N CYS A 106 -0.01 -1.13 -22.21
CA CYS A 106 0.95 -1.66 -21.23
C CYS A 106 0.22 -2.40 -20.11
N GLY A 107 0.88 -3.40 -19.54
CA GLY A 107 0.41 -4.12 -18.36
C GLY A 107 1.32 -3.89 -17.16
N LEU A 108 0.75 -3.70 -15.99
CA LEU A 108 1.50 -3.56 -14.74
C LEU A 108 1.09 -4.65 -13.75
N VAL A 109 2.06 -5.39 -13.23
CA VAL A 109 1.88 -6.28 -12.09
C VAL A 109 2.49 -5.64 -10.86
N MET A 110 1.66 -5.34 -9.87
CA MET A 110 2.07 -4.77 -8.60
C MET A 110 1.97 -5.80 -7.49
N LEU A 111 3.07 -6.00 -6.78
CA LEU A 111 3.23 -6.98 -5.71
C LEU A 111 3.74 -6.28 -4.44
N THR A 112 3.72 -6.98 -3.31
CA THR A 112 4.50 -6.62 -2.11
C THR A 112 5.59 -7.66 -1.86
N GLN A 113 6.43 -7.41 -0.86
CA GLN A 113 7.44 -8.37 -0.41
C GLN A 113 7.11 -8.82 1.01
N GLY A 114 6.22 -9.80 1.11
CA GLY A 114 5.65 -10.27 2.37
C GLY A 114 4.50 -9.41 2.87
N SER A 115 3.83 -9.90 3.92
CA SER A 115 2.67 -9.24 4.52
C SER A 115 2.97 -7.83 5.03
N THR A 116 2.01 -6.93 4.84
CA THR A 116 2.10 -5.57 5.37
C THR A 116 1.71 -5.58 6.84
N LYS A 117 2.72 -5.62 7.71
CA LYS A 117 2.53 -5.59 9.17
C LYS A 117 2.18 -4.18 9.62
N VAL A 118 1.09 -3.99 10.37
CA VAL A 118 0.74 -2.69 10.94
C VAL A 118 0.93 -2.72 12.45
N PHE A 119 1.86 -1.92 12.94
CA PHE A 119 2.21 -1.90 14.36
C PHE A 119 1.24 -1.08 15.19
N LYS A 120 1.19 -1.41 16.48
CA LYS A 120 0.33 -0.76 17.47
C LYS A 120 0.58 0.74 17.57
N HIS A 121 -0.48 1.48 17.84
CA HIS A 121 -0.39 2.86 18.27
C HIS A 121 0.25 2.96 19.67
N ARG A 122 1.15 3.92 19.88
CA ARG A 122 1.75 4.22 21.19
C ARG A 122 1.52 5.69 21.52
N PRO A 123 0.45 6.03 22.27
CA PRO A 123 0.21 7.40 22.70
C PRO A 123 1.44 7.96 23.43
N GLY A 124 1.85 9.18 23.08
CA GLY A 124 2.92 9.91 23.80
C GLY A 124 4.37 9.59 23.40
N ILE A 125 4.63 8.59 22.54
CA ILE A 125 5.97 8.32 21.97
C ILE A 125 5.99 8.79 20.52
N ARG A 126 6.52 9.99 20.26
CA ARG A 126 6.76 10.50 18.90
C ARG A 126 8.16 10.10 18.44
N PRO A 127 8.34 9.52 17.23
CA PRO A 127 9.66 9.32 16.66
C PRO A 127 10.39 10.68 16.53
N MET A 128 11.64 10.76 16.97
CA MET A 128 12.47 11.98 16.92
C MET A 128 12.73 12.49 15.49
N SER A 129 12.36 11.72 14.45
CA SER A 129 12.50 12.08 13.04
C SER A 129 11.44 13.10 12.55
N HIS A 130 10.39 13.37 13.32
CA HIS A 130 9.45 14.45 13.01
C HIS A 130 9.94 15.76 13.64
N HIS A 131 10.74 16.53 12.89
CA HIS A 131 11.01 17.92 13.26
C HIS A 131 9.69 18.67 13.48
N ALA A 132 9.63 19.42 14.57
CA ALA A 132 8.47 20.11 15.10
C ALA A 132 7.83 21.07 14.08
N VAL A 133 6.95 20.54 13.21
CA VAL A 133 5.86 21.35 12.67
C VAL A 133 4.87 21.49 13.82
N ARG A 134 4.78 22.72 14.34
CA ARG A 134 3.83 23.12 15.39
C ARG A 134 2.49 22.46 15.14
N ALA A 135 2.09 21.57 16.05
CA ALA A 135 0.80 20.92 16.02
C ALA A 135 -0.27 22.01 16.05
N SER A 136 -0.94 22.23 14.93
CA SER A 136 -2.28 22.77 14.96
C SER A 136 -3.14 21.77 15.75
N SER A 137 -3.97 22.29 16.64
CA SER A 137 -4.81 21.60 17.61
C SER A 137 -5.89 20.71 16.99
N SER A 138 -5.50 19.66 16.25
CA SER A 138 -6.42 18.67 15.71
C SER A 138 -5.80 17.28 15.79
N SER A 139 -6.18 16.53 16.83
CA SER A 139 -6.09 15.07 16.98
C SER A 139 -4.82 14.42 16.40
N ASP A 140 -3.85 14.13 17.27
CA ASP A 140 -2.80 13.15 17.02
C ASP A 140 -3.48 11.77 16.86
N SER A 141 -4.03 11.49 15.69
CA SER A 141 -4.97 10.38 15.50
C SER A 141 -4.27 9.02 15.62
N GLY A 142 -2.95 9.00 15.51
CA GLY A 142 -2.16 7.78 15.59
C GLY A 142 -2.40 6.79 14.44
N VAL A 143 -3.25 7.16 13.48
CA VAL A 143 -3.70 6.30 12.39
C VAL A 143 -2.61 6.19 11.34
N THR A 144 -2.21 4.97 11.03
CA THR A 144 -1.39 4.65 9.86
C THR A 144 -2.25 4.69 8.61
N GLN A 145 -1.80 5.40 7.57
CA GLN A 145 -2.57 5.63 6.35
C GLN A 145 -1.82 5.17 5.09
N GLN A 146 -2.55 4.52 4.18
CA GLN A 146 -2.05 4.15 2.85
C GLN A 146 -3.00 4.65 1.76
N ARG A 147 -2.45 5.31 0.75
CA ARG A 147 -3.18 5.82 -0.41
C ARG A 147 -2.55 5.33 -1.69
N LEU A 148 -3.37 4.73 -2.56
CA LEU A 148 -2.97 4.33 -3.90
C LEU A 148 -3.90 4.99 -4.92
N HIS A 149 -3.34 5.69 -5.90
CA HIS A 149 -4.09 6.19 -7.04
C HIS A 149 -3.46 5.67 -8.32
N VAL A 150 -4.20 4.88 -9.09
CA VAL A 150 -3.77 4.33 -10.38
C VAL A 150 -4.60 4.93 -11.49
N LYS A 151 -3.92 5.41 -12.54
CA LYS A 151 -4.54 5.82 -13.80
C LYS A 151 -4.14 4.85 -14.92
N LEU A 152 -5.14 4.31 -15.60
CA LEU A 152 -5.00 3.40 -16.73
C LEU A 152 -5.39 4.12 -18.02
N GLU A 153 -4.59 3.94 -19.07
CA GLU A 153 -4.87 4.42 -20.42
C GLU A 153 -5.54 3.33 -21.29
N PRO A 154 -6.09 3.65 -22.47
CA PRO A 154 -6.73 2.67 -23.35
C PRO A 154 -5.89 1.41 -23.63
N GLY A 155 -6.51 0.23 -23.51
CA GLY A 155 -5.87 -1.07 -23.70
C GLY A 155 -4.86 -1.46 -22.63
N SER A 156 -4.68 -0.67 -21.58
CA SER A 156 -3.75 -1.01 -20.49
C SER A 156 -4.35 -1.99 -19.49
N MET A 157 -3.51 -2.60 -18.65
CA MET A 157 -3.97 -3.50 -17.59
C MET A 157 -3.18 -3.33 -16.29
N LEU A 158 -3.85 -3.60 -15.16
CA LEU A 158 -3.23 -3.69 -13.84
C LEU A 158 -3.64 -5.00 -13.15
N LEU A 159 -2.64 -5.75 -12.67
CA LEU A 159 -2.83 -6.82 -11.69
C LEU A 159 -2.19 -6.37 -10.38
N LEU A 160 -3.01 -5.96 -9.41
CA LEU A 160 -2.58 -5.61 -8.06
C LEU A 160 -2.80 -6.81 -7.15
N LEU A 161 -1.71 -7.49 -6.82
CA LEU A 161 -1.68 -8.74 -6.06
C LEU A 161 -0.70 -8.61 -4.88
N PRO A 162 -0.96 -7.73 -3.91
CA PRO A 162 -0.15 -7.64 -2.71
C PRO A 162 -0.34 -8.89 -1.84
N ASP A 163 0.59 -9.12 -0.93
CA ASP A 163 0.39 -9.97 0.25
C ASP A 163 -0.61 -9.32 1.21
N SER A 164 -1.18 -10.13 2.10
CA SER A 164 -2.21 -9.67 3.05
C SER A 164 -1.68 -8.62 4.03
N VAL A 165 -2.58 -7.75 4.48
CA VAL A 165 -2.31 -6.85 5.61
C VAL A 165 -2.45 -7.63 6.92
N SER A 166 -1.47 -7.48 7.81
CA SER A 166 -1.45 -8.04 9.17
C SER A 166 -1.55 -6.92 10.21
N PRO A 167 -2.77 -6.53 10.62
CA PRO A 167 -2.96 -5.52 11.65
C PRO A 167 -2.67 -6.12 13.04
N PHE A 168 -1.75 -5.53 13.78
CA PHE A 168 -1.41 -6.01 15.13
C PHE A 168 -2.33 -5.46 16.20
N ARG A 169 -2.27 -6.07 17.39
CA ARG A 169 -3.04 -5.64 18.57
C ARG A 169 -2.86 -4.14 18.81
N GLY A 170 -3.95 -3.40 18.92
CA GLY A 170 -3.91 -1.95 19.16
C GLY A 170 -3.43 -1.11 17.96
N SER A 171 -3.41 -1.66 16.74
CA SER A 171 -3.13 -0.88 15.53
C SER A 171 -4.38 -0.15 15.03
N ARG A 172 -4.16 0.99 14.37
CA ARG A 172 -5.19 1.78 13.68
C ARG A 172 -4.76 2.00 12.25
N TYR A 173 -5.46 1.38 11.30
CA TYR A 173 -5.08 1.39 9.89
C TYR A 173 -6.23 1.89 9.00
N SER A 174 -5.89 2.76 8.03
CA SER A 174 -6.81 3.18 6.99
C SER A 174 -6.14 3.16 5.61
N GLN A 175 -6.77 2.48 4.67
CA GLN A 175 -6.36 2.43 3.28
C GLN A 175 -7.44 2.99 2.36
N ALA A 176 -7.02 3.73 1.34
CA ALA A 176 -7.86 4.18 0.25
C ALA A 176 -7.17 3.96 -1.09
N GLN A 177 -7.81 3.20 -1.98
CA GLN A 177 -7.30 2.87 -3.31
C GLN A 177 -8.29 3.34 -4.37
N ARG A 178 -7.79 4.08 -5.35
CA ARG A 178 -8.60 4.62 -6.45
C ARG A 178 -7.99 4.22 -7.79
N PHE A 179 -8.82 3.64 -8.65
CA PHE A 179 -8.43 3.13 -9.96
C PHE A 179 -9.26 3.83 -11.03
N ALA A 180 -8.61 4.65 -11.85
CA ALA A 180 -9.26 5.40 -12.93
C ALA A 180 -8.97 4.73 -14.28
N LEU A 181 -10.01 4.12 -14.86
CA LEU A 181 -9.99 3.49 -16.18
C LEU A 181 -10.52 4.46 -17.24
N PRO A 182 -10.10 4.31 -18.51
CA PRO A 182 -10.55 5.17 -19.60
C PRO A 182 -12.01 4.87 -19.96
N GLY A 183 -12.75 5.91 -20.39
CA GLY A 183 -14.17 5.78 -20.76
C GLY A 183 -14.46 4.83 -21.93
N CYS A 184 -13.44 4.48 -22.73
CA CYS A 184 -13.58 3.53 -23.84
C CYS A 184 -13.60 2.05 -23.40
N ARG A 185 -13.50 1.75 -22.09
CA ARG A 185 -13.68 0.40 -21.52
C ARG A 185 -12.71 -0.67 -22.07
N THR A 186 -11.57 -0.26 -22.60
CA THR A 186 -10.54 -1.19 -23.13
C THR A 186 -9.47 -1.55 -22.11
N ALA A 187 -9.42 -0.87 -20.96
CA ALA A 187 -8.48 -1.20 -19.91
C ALA A 187 -9.04 -2.29 -18.98
N SER A 188 -8.16 -3.00 -18.27
CA SER A 188 -8.58 -4.01 -17.30
C SER A 188 -7.86 -3.87 -15.98
N VAL A 189 -8.54 -4.25 -14.90
CA VAL A 189 -7.97 -4.19 -13.56
C VAL A 189 -8.39 -5.42 -12.76
N LEU A 190 -7.43 -6.02 -12.07
CA LEU A 190 -7.62 -7.00 -11.02
C LEU A 190 -7.00 -6.47 -9.74
N ILE A 191 -7.80 -6.31 -8.68
CA ILE A 191 -7.39 -5.76 -7.38
C ILE A 191 -7.65 -6.81 -6.32
N LEU A 192 -6.60 -7.35 -5.71
CA LEU A 192 -6.70 -8.12 -4.48
C LEU A 192 -6.51 -7.18 -3.28
N ASP A 193 -7.53 -7.11 -2.42
CA ASP A 193 -7.47 -6.46 -1.12
C ASP A 193 -7.87 -7.48 -0.04
N TRP A 194 -6.97 -7.72 0.90
CA TRP A 194 -7.13 -8.79 1.86
C TRP A 194 -6.37 -8.53 3.16
N VAL A 195 -6.97 -8.99 4.24
CA VAL A 195 -6.51 -8.78 5.61
C VAL A 195 -6.57 -10.10 6.36
N ASN A 196 -5.55 -10.37 7.17
CA ASN A 196 -5.53 -11.49 8.11
C ASN A 196 -5.76 -11.00 9.54
N SER A 197 -5.97 -11.93 10.46
CA SER A 197 -6.36 -11.62 11.83
C SER A 197 -5.24 -11.06 12.72
N GLY A 198 -4.02 -10.86 12.18
CA GLY A 198 -2.88 -10.30 12.91
C GLY A 198 -1.68 -11.24 12.92
N ARG A 199 -1.11 -11.50 14.10
CA ARG A 199 0.08 -12.40 14.25
C ARG A 199 -0.29 -13.87 14.43
N GLY A 200 -1.57 -14.18 14.51
CA GLY A 200 -2.06 -15.52 14.82
C GLY A 200 -1.76 -15.92 16.27
N TYR A 201 -1.84 -17.23 16.53
CA TYR A 201 -1.47 -17.84 17.80
C TYR A 201 0.04 -17.70 18.03
N ARG A 202 0.43 -17.05 19.14
CA ARG A 202 1.79 -17.17 19.65
C ARG A 202 1.76 -18.26 20.72
N PRO A 203 2.36 -19.44 20.51
CA PRO A 203 2.65 -20.32 21.62
C PRO A 203 3.58 -19.53 22.55
N ALA A 204 3.15 -19.28 23.79
CA ALA A 204 4.06 -18.78 24.81
C ALA A 204 5.30 -19.69 24.82
N GLY A 205 6.50 -19.08 24.74
CA GLY A 205 7.73 -19.84 24.80
C GLY A 205 7.80 -20.69 26.07
N SER A 206 8.12 -21.97 25.92
CA SER A 206 8.94 -22.75 26.85
C SER A 206 8.58 -22.78 28.35
N SER A 207 7.30 -22.73 28.74
CA SER A 207 6.87 -23.26 30.05
C SER A 207 5.36 -23.50 30.04
N ALA A 208 4.96 -24.76 30.24
CA ALA A 208 3.57 -25.22 30.22
C ALA A 208 2.72 -24.73 31.42
N LEU A 209 3.15 -23.70 32.15
CA LEU A 209 2.62 -23.36 33.47
C LEU A 209 1.83 -22.04 33.56
N SER A 210 1.62 -21.31 32.48
CA SER A 210 0.71 -20.15 32.47
C SER A 210 -0.03 -20.04 31.14
N LYS A 211 -0.99 -20.94 30.92
CA LYS A 211 -1.99 -20.77 29.86
C LYS A 211 -3.07 -19.84 30.38
N THR A 212 -3.13 -18.64 29.84
CA THR A 212 -4.29 -17.74 29.93
C THR A 212 -4.73 -17.43 28.49
N GLU A 213 -6.04 -17.37 28.24
CA GLU A 213 -6.64 -17.09 26.92
C GLU A 213 -6.22 -15.72 26.31
N GLU A 214 -5.39 -14.95 27.02
CA GLU A 214 -4.91 -13.60 26.68
C GLU A 214 -3.78 -13.56 25.63
N ASP A 215 -3.20 -14.71 25.26
CA ASP A 215 -2.03 -14.79 24.37
C ASP A 215 -2.36 -14.89 22.86
N GLU A 216 -3.65 -14.98 22.49
CA GLU A 216 -4.07 -15.01 21.09
C GLU A 216 -4.25 -13.61 20.49
N GLU A 217 -3.51 -13.32 19.42
CA GLU A 217 -3.63 -12.07 18.66
C GLU A 217 -4.46 -12.32 17.40
N ILE A 218 -5.78 -12.45 17.62
CA ILE A 218 -6.79 -12.68 16.59
C ILE A 218 -7.73 -11.47 16.55
N TRP A 219 -7.79 -10.79 15.41
CA TRP A 219 -8.63 -9.62 15.17
C TRP A 219 -8.57 -8.58 16.32
N SER A 220 -7.38 -8.38 16.87
CA SER A 220 -7.14 -7.61 18.11
C SER A 220 -6.69 -6.16 17.86
N MET A 221 -6.70 -5.70 16.61
CA MET A 221 -6.49 -4.30 16.24
C MET A 221 -7.58 -3.40 16.79
N ASP A 222 -7.31 -2.10 16.96
CA ASP A 222 -8.36 -1.16 17.37
C ASP A 222 -9.30 -0.87 16.20
N SER A 223 -8.73 -0.61 15.02
CA SER A 223 -9.51 -0.35 13.80
C SER A 223 -8.72 -0.69 12.54
N TYR A 224 -9.43 -1.21 11.55
CA TYR A 224 -8.96 -1.43 10.19
C TYR A 224 -10.06 -0.95 9.23
N ALA A 225 -9.69 -0.10 8.28
CA ALA A 225 -10.58 0.34 7.22
C ALA A 225 -9.87 0.27 5.87
N SER A 226 -10.51 -0.35 4.87
CA SER A 226 -10.07 -0.30 3.49
C SER A 226 -11.22 0.17 2.59
N VAL A 227 -10.89 0.97 1.58
CA VAL A 227 -11.84 1.43 0.56
C VAL A 227 -11.20 1.32 -0.81
N ASN A 228 -11.87 0.63 -1.72
CA ASN A 228 -11.49 0.48 -3.12
C ASN A 228 -12.53 1.15 -4.00
N GLU A 229 -12.10 2.09 -4.86
CA GLU A 229 -12.96 2.77 -5.83
C GLU A 229 -12.45 2.54 -7.24
N VAL A 230 -13.30 1.99 -8.11
CA VAL A 230 -12.99 1.81 -9.54
C VAL A 230 -13.90 2.70 -10.35
N LEU A 231 -13.30 3.53 -11.20
CA LEU A 231 -13.99 4.51 -12.05
C LEU A 231 -13.74 4.23 -13.52
N ILE A 232 -14.76 4.40 -14.36
CA ILE A 232 -14.64 4.40 -15.82
C ILE A 232 -14.98 5.81 -16.31
N GLY A 233 -13.99 6.51 -16.86
CA GLY A 233 -14.08 7.96 -17.02
C GLY A 233 -14.29 8.61 -15.65
N ASP A 234 -15.39 9.35 -15.50
CA ASP A 234 -15.76 10.00 -14.23
C ASP A 234 -16.82 9.20 -13.43
N LYS A 235 -17.32 8.08 -13.97
CA LYS A 235 -18.36 7.28 -13.33
C LYS A 235 -17.74 6.28 -12.36
N LEU A 236 -18.13 6.33 -11.09
CA LEU A 236 -17.84 5.28 -10.11
C LEU A 236 -18.66 4.02 -10.46
N VAL A 237 -17.98 2.92 -10.77
CA VAL A 237 -18.61 1.64 -11.17
C VAL A 237 -18.51 0.57 -10.10
N MET A 238 -17.46 0.59 -9.27
CA MET A 238 -17.32 -0.31 -8.12
C MET A 238 -16.83 0.46 -6.91
N ARG A 239 -17.44 0.20 -5.76
CA ARG A 239 -16.96 0.63 -4.45
C ARG A 239 -17.04 -0.52 -3.46
N GLU A 240 -15.90 -0.90 -2.94
CA GLU A 240 -15.78 -1.87 -1.84
C GLU A 240 -15.28 -1.11 -0.60
N ARG A 241 -15.87 -1.41 0.55
CA ARG A 241 -15.46 -0.83 1.83
C ARG A 241 -15.55 -1.88 2.93
N MET A 242 -14.39 -2.24 3.47
CA MET A 242 -14.28 -3.08 4.65
C MET A 242 -13.97 -2.21 5.87
N VAL A 243 -14.74 -2.39 6.94
CA VAL A 243 -14.50 -1.73 8.24
C VAL A 243 -14.57 -2.77 9.34
N LEU A 244 -13.48 -2.90 10.08
CA LEU A 244 -13.37 -3.71 11.28
C LEU A 244 -13.02 -2.74 12.42
N ASP A 245 -13.92 -2.62 13.39
CA ASP A 245 -13.78 -1.65 14.47
C ASP A 245 -14.04 -2.35 15.80
N ASN A 246 -13.00 -2.40 16.64
CA ASN A 246 -13.08 -2.88 18.01
C ASN A 246 -13.12 -1.73 19.01
N HIS A 247 -13.07 -0.47 18.56
CA HIS A 247 -13.19 0.66 19.46
C HIS A 247 -14.57 0.59 20.13
N PRO A 248 -14.65 0.67 21.47
CA PRO A 248 -15.92 0.89 22.11
C PRO A 248 -16.49 2.18 21.51
N CYS A 249 -17.72 2.14 21.01
CA CYS A 249 -18.38 3.36 20.58
C CYS A 249 -18.39 4.30 21.79
N ASP A 250 -17.56 5.34 21.78
CA ASP A 250 -17.61 6.42 22.76
C ASP A 250 -18.99 7.05 22.63
N ARG A 251 -19.95 6.62 23.46
CA ARG A 251 -21.19 7.38 23.65
C ARG A 251 -20.81 8.61 24.46
N PRO A 252 -20.94 9.83 23.92
CA PRO A 252 -20.88 11.03 24.75
C PRO A 252 -22.18 11.07 25.56
N ASN A 253 -22.05 11.10 26.89
CA ASN A 253 -23.12 11.15 27.91
C ASN A 253 -24.02 9.91 28.05
N ASP A 254 -23.91 9.24 29.20
CA ASP A 254 -24.79 9.65 30.31
C ASP A 254 -24.06 9.51 31.64
N ASN A 255 -24.16 10.57 32.44
CA ASN A 255 -23.63 10.65 33.79
C ASN A 255 -24.31 9.64 34.74
N LEU A 256 -23.60 9.38 35.84
CA LEU A 256 -24.03 8.81 37.12
C LEU A 256 -23.76 7.31 37.31
N SER A 257 -22.66 7.06 38.04
CA SER A 257 -22.57 6.04 39.09
C SER A 257 -23.36 4.76 38.85
N ALA A 258 -22.80 3.85 38.07
CA ALA A 258 -23.19 2.45 38.10
C ALA A 258 -21.92 1.60 38.19
N SER A 259 -21.88 0.74 39.19
CA SER A 259 -20.90 -0.32 39.38
C SER A 259 -20.61 -1.09 38.09
N PRO A 260 -19.47 -1.78 37.96
CA PRO A 260 -19.16 -2.61 36.79
C PRO A 260 -20.12 -3.82 36.75
N GLY A 261 -21.31 -3.60 36.21
CA GLY A 261 -22.23 -4.65 35.80
C GLY A 261 -21.82 -5.20 34.43
N PRO A 262 -22.26 -6.42 34.07
CA PRO A 262 -21.90 -7.04 32.81
C PRO A 262 -22.38 -6.15 31.66
N SER A 263 -21.43 -5.77 30.80
CA SER A 263 -21.63 -4.90 29.64
C SER A 263 -22.80 -5.38 28.78
N ALA A 264 -23.63 -4.43 28.35
CA ALA A 264 -24.84 -4.69 27.55
C ALA A 264 -24.56 -5.53 26.28
N PRO A 265 -25.48 -6.44 25.89
CA PRO A 265 -25.36 -7.26 24.70
C PRO A 265 -25.64 -6.42 23.46
N GLY A 266 -24.62 -6.06 22.68
CA GLY A 266 -24.87 -5.27 21.47
C GLY A 266 -23.77 -5.30 20.41
N HIS A 267 -22.50 -5.37 20.79
CA HIS A 267 -21.40 -5.44 19.83
C HIS A 267 -20.53 -6.64 20.17
N LEU A 268 -20.72 -7.76 19.46
CA LEU A 268 -19.73 -8.84 19.49
C LEU A 268 -18.41 -8.27 18.96
N ALA A 269 -17.31 -8.56 19.67
CA ALA A 269 -15.97 -8.25 19.20
C ALA A 269 -15.78 -8.77 17.76
N VAL A 270 -14.98 -8.08 16.95
CA VAL A 270 -14.74 -8.47 15.55
C VAL A 270 -14.33 -9.94 15.47
N ALA A 271 -13.49 -10.41 16.40
CA ALA A 271 -13.08 -11.80 16.48
C ALA A 271 -14.26 -12.79 16.52
N ALA A 272 -15.25 -12.55 17.37
CA ALA A 272 -16.41 -13.42 17.52
C ALA A 272 -17.33 -13.39 16.30
N ARG A 273 -17.43 -12.25 15.60
CA ARG A 273 -18.24 -12.11 14.37
C ARG A 273 -17.62 -12.80 13.17
N LEU A 274 -16.29 -12.80 13.10
CA LEU A 274 -15.55 -13.33 11.96
C LEU A 274 -15.16 -14.80 12.15
N ALA A 275 -15.33 -15.35 13.35
CA ALA A 275 -15.06 -16.75 13.65
C ALA A 275 -15.85 -17.68 12.69
N PRO A 276 -15.23 -18.75 12.17
CA PRO A 276 -13.89 -19.24 12.48
C PRO A 276 -12.78 -18.66 11.58
N TYR A 277 -13.06 -17.66 10.75
CA TYR A 277 -12.13 -17.21 9.71
C TYR A 277 -11.09 -16.20 10.20
N HIS A 278 -9.85 -16.38 9.76
CA HIS A 278 -8.70 -15.54 10.09
C HIS A 278 -8.17 -14.75 8.90
N VAL A 279 -8.75 -14.93 7.71
CA VAL A 279 -8.42 -14.12 6.53
C VAL A 279 -9.68 -13.81 5.75
N TYR A 280 -9.78 -12.56 5.30
CA TYR A 280 -10.83 -12.07 4.41
C TYR A 280 -10.18 -11.40 3.22
N ALA A 281 -10.57 -11.82 2.02
CA ALA A 281 -10.08 -11.29 0.76
C ALA A 281 -11.24 -10.86 -0.13
N THR A 282 -11.07 -9.73 -0.79
CA THR A 282 -11.92 -9.29 -1.90
C THR A 282 -11.07 -9.10 -3.14
N VAL A 283 -11.53 -9.65 -4.26
CA VAL A 283 -10.94 -9.41 -5.58
C VAL A 283 -11.95 -8.65 -6.43
N LEU A 284 -11.59 -7.43 -6.84
CA LEU A 284 -12.34 -6.67 -7.84
C LEU A 284 -11.74 -6.95 -9.21
N ILE A 285 -12.57 -7.39 -10.15
CA ILE A 285 -12.17 -7.81 -11.49
C ILE A 285 -12.99 -7.00 -12.49
N LEU A 286 -12.34 -6.34 -13.45
CA LEU A 286 -13.04 -5.53 -14.45
C LEU A 286 -12.27 -5.47 -15.76
N GLY A 287 -12.99 -5.60 -16.88
CA GLY A 287 -12.49 -5.29 -18.21
C GLY A 287 -12.08 -6.49 -19.06
N PRO A 288 -11.83 -6.26 -20.37
CA PRO A 288 -11.81 -7.31 -21.39
C PRO A 288 -10.65 -8.31 -21.28
N HIS A 289 -9.47 -7.90 -20.79
CA HIS A 289 -8.34 -8.83 -20.64
C HIS A 289 -8.65 -9.95 -19.65
N LEU A 290 -9.59 -9.72 -18.72
CA LEU A 290 -9.95 -10.64 -17.64
C LEU A 290 -11.24 -11.43 -17.94
N ALA A 291 -11.78 -11.33 -19.17
CA ALA A 291 -13.00 -12.05 -19.55
C ALA A 291 -12.90 -13.57 -19.34
N PRO A 292 -11.78 -14.27 -19.65
CA PRO A 292 -11.66 -15.70 -19.37
C PRO A 292 -11.78 -16.02 -17.87
N LEU A 293 -11.19 -15.20 -17.00
CA LEU A 293 -11.29 -15.35 -15.55
C LEU A 293 -12.73 -15.12 -15.05
N ILE A 294 -13.40 -14.09 -15.55
CA ILE A 294 -14.80 -13.79 -15.18
C ILE A 294 -15.70 -14.96 -15.58
N SER A 295 -15.60 -15.45 -16.81
CA SER A 295 -16.38 -16.61 -17.27
C SER A 295 -16.07 -17.88 -16.47
N HIS A 296 -14.80 -18.09 -16.09
CA HIS A 296 -14.42 -19.21 -15.24
C HIS A 296 -15.06 -19.13 -13.85
N LEU A 297 -15.01 -17.95 -13.22
CA LEU A 297 -15.61 -17.69 -11.91
C LEU A 297 -17.14 -17.82 -11.92
N ASP A 298 -17.79 -17.35 -13.00
CA ASP A 298 -19.23 -17.47 -13.19
C ASP A 298 -19.66 -18.94 -13.24
N HIS A 299 -18.99 -19.74 -14.07
CA HIS A 299 -19.22 -21.17 -14.16
C HIS A 299 -18.93 -21.91 -12.86
N LEU A 300 -17.88 -21.48 -12.13
CA LEU A 300 -17.56 -22.05 -10.83
C LEU A 300 -18.66 -21.73 -9.80
N ALA A 301 -19.21 -20.50 -9.83
CA ALA A 301 -20.28 -20.08 -8.94
C ALA A 301 -21.57 -20.84 -9.23
N ASP A 302 -21.96 -20.99 -10.50
CA ASP A 302 -23.14 -21.75 -10.93
C ASP A 302 -23.10 -23.22 -10.51
N LYS A 303 -21.90 -23.82 -10.54
CA LYS A 303 -21.70 -25.21 -10.09
C LYS A 303 -21.66 -25.38 -8.58
N THR A 304 -21.49 -24.29 -7.85
CA THR A 304 -21.33 -24.32 -6.40
C THR A 304 -22.68 -24.07 -5.72
N SER A 305 -23.43 -25.14 -5.49
CA SER A 305 -24.62 -25.08 -4.63
C SER A 305 -24.21 -25.17 -3.15
N GLN A 306 -24.42 -24.09 -2.39
CA GLN A 306 -24.22 -24.11 -0.94
C GLN A 306 -25.52 -24.51 -0.23
N PHE A 307 -25.56 -25.75 0.27
CA PHE A 307 -26.55 -26.19 1.25
C PHE A 307 -26.11 -25.77 2.65
N GLN A 308 -27.03 -25.80 3.63
CA GLN A 308 -26.66 -25.63 5.04
C GLN A 308 -25.69 -26.73 5.45
N LEU A 309 -24.46 -26.34 5.79
CA LEU A 309 -23.44 -27.27 6.27
C LEU A 309 -23.50 -27.36 7.80
N PRO A 310 -23.35 -28.57 8.38
CA PRO A 310 -23.35 -28.76 9.83
C PRO A 310 -22.13 -28.13 10.52
N LYS A 311 -21.07 -27.84 9.77
CA LYS A 311 -19.85 -27.17 10.24
C LYS A 311 -19.40 -26.16 9.19
N SER A 312 -18.94 -24.99 9.63
CA SER A 312 -18.34 -23.99 8.74
C SER A 312 -17.15 -24.60 7.99
N PRO A 313 -17.09 -24.50 6.65
CA PRO A 313 -15.96 -24.99 5.88
C PRO A 313 -14.70 -24.17 6.20
N GLY A 314 -13.52 -24.77 6.03
CA GLY A 314 -12.23 -24.09 6.27
C GLY A 314 -11.99 -22.91 5.34
N LEU A 315 -12.65 -22.90 4.17
CA LEU A 315 -12.68 -21.80 3.22
C LEU A 315 -14.09 -21.67 2.66
N THR A 316 -14.59 -20.44 2.60
CA THR A 316 -15.82 -20.09 1.90
C THR A 316 -15.55 -18.97 0.92
N TRP A 317 -16.30 -18.92 -0.17
CA TRP A 317 -16.15 -17.91 -1.19
C TRP A 317 -17.49 -17.66 -1.87
N ALA A 318 -17.60 -16.49 -2.51
CA ALA A 318 -18.71 -16.11 -3.34
C ALA A 318 -18.24 -15.21 -4.47
N PHE A 319 -18.82 -15.35 -5.64
CA PHE A 319 -18.58 -14.48 -6.78
C PHE A 319 -19.89 -13.82 -7.21
N SER A 320 -19.82 -12.55 -7.60
CA SER A 320 -20.97 -11.81 -8.10
C SER A 320 -20.56 -10.97 -9.29
N ASN A 321 -21.23 -11.16 -10.43
CA ASN A 321 -21.04 -10.33 -11.60
C ASN A 321 -21.57 -8.91 -11.38
N THR A 322 -21.04 -8.00 -12.18
CA THR A 322 -21.48 -6.61 -12.29
C THR A 322 -21.80 -6.31 -13.76
N ASP A 323 -22.71 -5.37 -14.00
CA ASP A 323 -23.15 -5.01 -15.36
C ASP A 323 -22.03 -4.45 -16.25
N ASP A 324 -20.90 -4.06 -15.67
CA ASP A 324 -19.81 -3.33 -16.31
C ASP A 324 -18.68 -4.22 -16.88
N GLN A 325 -18.95 -5.49 -17.22
CA GLN A 325 -17.92 -6.49 -17.60
C GLN A 325 -16.91 -6.75 -16.48
N GLY A 326 -17.43 -6.94 -15.27
CA GLY A 326 -16.61 -7.19 -14.12
C GLY A 326 -17.32 -8.06 -13.09
N GLY A 327 -16.63 -8.37 -12.01
CA GLY A 327 -17.19 -9.12 -10.91
C GLY A 327 -16.42 -8.88 -9.62
N VAL A 328 -17.05 -9.30 -8.52
CA VAL A 328 -16.48 -9.22 -7.17
C VAL A 328 -16.41 -10.63 -6.60
N LEU A 329 -15.20 -11.09 -6.34
CA LEU A 329 -14.93 -12.34 -5.64
C LEU A 329 -14.64 -12.02 -4.18
N ARG A 330 -15.34 -12.69 -3.25
CA ARG A 330 -15.08 -12.62 -1.81
C ARG A 330 -14.67 -13.99 -1.30
N ILE A 331 -13.68 -14.03 -0.42
CA ILE A 331 -13.13 -15.25 0.15
C ILE A 331 -12.94 -15.04 1.64
N ALA A 332 -13.31 -16.01 2.45
CA ALA A 332 -12.94 -16.09 3.85
C ALA A 332 -12.32 -17.46 4.14
N GLY A 333 -11.24 -17.49 4.90
CA GLY A 333 -10.48 -18.71 5.19
C GLY A 333 -9.98 -18.76 6.63
N VAL A 334 -9.78 -19.97 7.13
CA VAL A 334 -9.17 -20.22 8.44
C VAL A 334 -7.65 -20.01 8.35
N GLU A 335 -7.01 -20.49 7.28
CA GLU A 335 -5.57 -20.31 7.03
C GLU A 335 -5.32 -19.40 5.82
N VAL A 336 -4.29 -18.57 5.90
CA VAL A 336 -3.90 -17.65 4.80
C VAL A 336 -3.45 -18.46 3.58
N GLU A 337 -2.70 -19.53 3.82
CA GLU A 337 -2.14 -20.42 2.81
C GLU A 337 -3.22 -21.15 2.01
N ASP A 338 -4.36 -21.47 2.65
CA ASP A 338 -5.49 -22.09 1.97
C ASP A 338 -6.17 -21.11 1.01
N VAL A 339 -6.32 -19.84 1.42
CA VAL A 339 -6.81 -18.77 0.54
C VAL A 339 -5.84 -18.51 -0.61
N GLN A 340 -4.53 -18.45 -0.34
CA GLN A 340 -3.51 -18.30 -1.39
C GLN A 340 -3.57 -19.43 -2.40
N ARG A 341 -3.55 -20.68 -1.94
CA ARG A 341 -3.56 -21.86 -2.81
C ARG A 341 -4.82 -21.92 -3.65
N TRP A 342 -5.98 -21.64 -3.04
CA TRP A 342 -7.26 -21.63 -3.74
C TRP A 342 -7.32 -20.50 -4.77
N LEU A 343 -6.97 -19.27 -4.37
CA LEU A 343 -6.97 -18.10 -5.27
C LEU A 343 -6.01 -18.31 -6.43
N ARG A 344 -4.80 -18.83 -6.17
CA ARG A 344 -3.84 -19.18 -7.22
C ARG A 344 -4.39 -20.20 -8.20
N GLY A 345 -5.07 -21.24 -7.72
CA GLY A 345 -5.72 -22.24 -8.58
C GLY A 345 -6.79 -21.63 -9.49
N VAL A 346 -7.65 -20.77 -8.93
CA VAL A 346 -8.71 -20.07 -9.68
C VAL A 346 -8.13 -19.11 -10.71
N LEU A 347 -7.10 -18.33 -10.34
CA LEU A 347 -6.44 -17.40 -11.25
C LEU A 347 -5.69 -18.15 -12.38
N ASP A 348 -5.06 -19.29 -12.10
CA ASP A 348 -4.43 -20.16 -13.12
C ASP A 348 -5.50 -20.67 -14.10
N ALA A 349 -6.58 -21.27 -13.58
CA ALA A 349 -7.67 -21.80 -14.39
C ALA A 349 -8.41 -20.70 -15.19
N GLY A 350 -8.38 -19.46 -14.71
CA GLY A 350 -8.86 -18.27 -15.41
C GLY A 350 -7.88 -17.67 -16.43
N GLY A 351 -6.72 -18.31 -16.67
CA GLY A 351 -5.77 -17.94 -17.72
C GLY A 351 -4.75 -16.87 -17.34
N LEU A 352 -4.61 -16.50 -16.06
CA LEU A 352 -3.64 -15.47 -15.67
C LEU A 352 -2.20 -15.91 -15.86
N ARG A 353 -1.92 -17.20 -15.71
CA ARG A 353 -0.58 -17.75 -15.94
C ARG A 353 -0.09 -17.49 -17.36
N ASP A 354 -0.93 -17.78 -18.35
CA ASP A 354 -0.62 -17.56 -19.77
C ASP A 354 -0.49 -16.06 -20.07
N MET A 355 -1.30 -15.23 -19.41
CA MET A 355 -1.31 -13.78 -19.56
C MET A 355 -0.01 -13.11 -19.07
N VAL A 356 0.61 -13.61 -18.01
CA VAL A 356 1.81 -13.00 -17.38
C VAL A 356 3.11 -13.74 -17.68
N GLY A 357 3.01 -14.99 -18.14
CA GLY A 357 4.13 -15.89 -18.39
C GLY A 357 4.61 -16.63 -17.13
N ASP A 358 5.13 -17.84 -17.34
CA ASP A 358 5.54 -18.77 -16.27
C ASP A 358 6.49 -18.17 -15.23
N GLY A 359 7.46 -17.38 -15.69
CA GLY A 359 8.47 -16.81 -14.82
C GLY A 359 7.87 -15.87 -13.79
N LEU A 360 6.95 -15.00 -14.22
CA LEU A 360 6.30 -14.06 -13.32
C LEU A 360 5.21 -14.75 -12.49
N TRP A 361 4.51 -15.73 -13.06
CA TRP A 361 3.48 -16.51 -12.35
C TRP A 361 4.01 -17.18 -11.08
N THR A 362 5.26 -17.65 -11.07
CA THR A 362 5.87 -18.23 -9.84
C THR A 362 6.10 -17.22 -8.71
N ARG A 363 6.03 -15.93 -9.01
CA ARG A 363 6.23 -14.83 -8.05
C ARG A 363 4.92 -14.15 -7.65
N MET A 364 3.79 -14.60 -8.20
CA MET A 364 2.47 -14.06 -7.94
C MET A 364 1.69 -14.98 -6.99
N ILE A 365 1.02 -14.32 -6.04
CA ILE A 365 0.10 -14.86 -5.00
C ILE A 365 0.80 -15.73 -3.95
#